data_AF-A0A1I4BQ33-F1
#
_entry.id   AF-A0A1I4BQ33-F1
#
_cell.length_a   1.000
_cell.length_b   1.000
_cell.length_c   1.000
_cell.angle_alpha   90.00
_cell.angle_beta   90.00
_cell.angle_gamma   90.00
#
_symmetry.space_group_name_H-M   'P 1'
#
loop_
_entity.id
_entity.type
_entity.pdbx_description
1 polymer ?
#
loop_
_entity_poly.entity_id
_entity_poly.type
_entity_poly.pdbx_seq_one_letter_code
_entity_poly.pdbx_strand_id
1 'polypeptide(L)'
;MTDDPDLTRLRLDAEHGSPQALYRLATALVVRHRLDEACMLHRRAAEAGLANAQIEYARMLMFGVGTEADPEHAVEWLLRAESVGSPIAGYFLALIALGGMALPHDGRTNERLLAAIQADYPPALRAAAIHFGRRGNERDQALCLQLLERGAGRGDVVAARLLAERLARGEGCPAQPRAAQEILQQLAAHGVTRLPASTPPPPTLQAPIAPGTLALEEALQPLALTPRSSAPRVATVDGLLSADECRLLIATAQPALQRSQTIHPDTGEPMPHEQRTSSDSALDPIVEDLALRVVQLRMAHAAGVALPQAEHLTVLRYAPGEEYRPHRDYRPPGSLERDRPEAGNRLRTICVYLNAVEAGGETEFPVAGLRVAPLPGRAVIFDNLHADGRPDPDSLHAGLPVQRGEKWLATLWLRERPYRLF
;
A
#
# COMPACT_ATOMS: atom_id res chain seq x y z
N MET A 1 -19.89 -25.82 -21.42
CA MET A 1 -20.02 -24.92 -20.25
C MET A 1 -20.46 -25.80 -19.09
N THR A 2 -19.56 -26.13 -18.19
CA THR A 2 -19.89 -26.91 -16.98
C THR A 2 -20.71 -26.02 -16.06
N ASP A 3 -21.96 -26.40 -15.79
CA ASP A 3 -22.79 -25.76 -14.76
C ASP A 3 -22.06 -25.86 -13.42
N ASP A 4 -21.81 -24.71 -12.79
CA ASP A 4 -21.29 -24.64 -11.43
C ASP A 4 -22.45 -24.92 -10.46
N PRO A 5 -22.51 -26.10 -9.83
CA PRO A 5 -23.65 -26.51 -9.02
C PRO A 5 -23.86 -25.61 -7.79
N ASP A 6 -22.80 -25.01 -7.25
CA ASP A 6 -22.90 -24.06 -6.16
C ASP A 6 -23.54 -22.76 -6.63
N LEU A 7 -23.18 -22.28 -7.82
CA LEU A 7 -23.79 -21.08 -8.40
C LEU A 7 -25.27 -21.32 -8.74
N THR A 8 -25.62 -22.50 -9.26
CA THR A 8 -27.01 -22.88 -9.53
C THR A 8 -27.85 -22.88 -8.25
N ARG A 9 -27.34 -23.45 -7.15
CA ARG A 9 -28.01 -23.39 -5.85
C ARG A 9 -28.18 -21.96 -5.35
N LEU A 10 -27.14 -21.14 -5.44
CA LEU A 10 -27.20 -19.73 -5.01
C LEU A 10 -28.19 -18.90 -5.85
N ARG A 11 -28.34 -19.22 -7.15
CA ARG A 11 -29.36 -18.60 -8.00
C ARG A 11 -30.76 -18.95 -7.54
N LEU A 12 -31.04 -20.22 -7.29
CA LEU A 12 -32.34 -20.69 -6.77
C LEU A 12 -32.68 -20.01 -5.42
N ASP A 13 -31.72 -19.94 -4.50
CA ASP A 13 -31.89 -19.23 -3.22
C ASP A 13 -32.25 -17.75 -3.42
N ALA A 14 -31.69 -17.12 -4.47
CA ALA A 14 -31.86 -15.70 -4.77
C ALA A 14 -33.15 -15.38 -5.55
N GLU A 15 -33.86 -16.36 -6.12
CA GLU A 15 -35.11 -16.14 -6.88
C GLU A 15 -36.18 -15.41 -6.06
N HIS A 16 -36.23 -15.70 -4.75
CA HIS A 16 -37.16 -15.07 -3.81
C HIS A 16 -36.74 -13.65 -3.39
N GLY A 17 -35.60 -13.15 -3.87
CA GLY A 17 -35.18 -11.75 -3.71
C GLY A 17 -34.75 -11.33 -2.30
N SER A 18 -34.54 -12.27 -1.37
CA SER A 18 -34.01 -11.93 -0.04
C SER A 18 -32.66 -11.20 -0.15
N PRO A 19 -32.46 -10.06 0.53
CA PRO A 19 -31.21 -9.29 0.45
C PRO A 19 -29.98 -10.14 0.77
N GLN A 20 -30.11 -11.05 1.74
CA GLN A 20 -29.02 -11.95 2.13
C GLN A 20 -28.71 -12.99 1.05
N ALA A 21 -29.72 -13.49 0.33
CA ALA A 21 -29.52 -14.43 -0.76
C ALA A 21 -28.88 -13.76 -1.98
N LEU A 22 -29.35 -12.55 -2.33
CA LEU A 22 -28.76 -11.70 -3.36
C LEU A 22 -27.28 -11.40 -3.06
N TYR A 23 -26.98 -11.02 -1.81
CA TYR A 23 -25.60 -10.77 -1.37
C TYR A 23 -24.70 -12.00 -1.50
N ARG A 24 -25.15 -13.18 -1.03
CA ARG A 24 -24.36 -14.42 -1.15
C ARG A 24 -24.07 -14.79 -2.60
N LEU A 25 -25.06 -14.66 -3.48
CA LEU A 25 -24.87 -14.89 -4.91
C LEU A 25 -23.89 -13.86 -5.51
N ALA A 26 -24.03 -12.58 -5.18
CA ALA A 26 -23.16 -11.52 -5.66
C ALA A 26 -21.69 -11.77 -5.26
N THR A 27 -21.42 -12.10 -4.00
CA THR A 27 -20.07 -12.44 -3.53
C THR A 27 -19.48 -13.65 -4.27
N ALA A 28 -20.30 -14.68 -4.54
CA ALA A 28 -19.86 -15.84 -5.31
C ALA A 28 -19.53 -15.49 -6.77
N LEU A 29 -20.26 -14.54 -7.37
CA LEU A 29 -20.03 -14.04 -8.73
C LEU A 29 -18.75 -13.20 -8.84
N VAL A 30 -18.41 -12.40 -7.81
CA VAL A 30 -17.13 -11.67 -7.75
C VAL A 30 -15.94 -12.62 -7.87
N VAL A 31 -15.94 -13.72 -7.10
CA VAL A 31 -14.88 -14.75 -7.13
C VAL A 31 -14.76 -15.40 -8.52
N ARG A 32 -15.85 -15.40 -9.29
CA ARG A 32 -15.91 -15.96 -10.66
C ARG A 32 -15.73 -14.90 -11.73
N HIS A 33 -15.30 -13.69 -11.36
CA HIS A 33 -15.09 -12.54 -12.24
C HIS A 33 -16.33 -12.16 -13.08
N ARG A 34 -17.55 -12.45 -12.58
CA ARG A 34 -18.82 -12.02 -13.20
C ARG A 34 -19.28 -10.68 -12.60
N LEU A 35 -18.47 -9.65 -12.83
CA LEU A 35 -18.50 -8.39 -12.09
C LEU A 35 -19.76 -7.56 -12.33
N ASP A 36 -20.25 -7.46 -13.57
CA ASP A 36 -21.46 -6.70 -13.89
C ASP A 36 -22.70 -7.26 -13.17
N GLU A 37 -22.84 -8.59 -13.19
CA GLU A 37 -23.93 -9.29 -12.52
C GLU A 37 -23.81 -9.16 -10.99
N ALA A 38 -22.59 -9.31 -10.45
CA ALA A 38 -22.34 -9.12 -9.03
C ALA A 38 -22.69 -7.69 -8.58
N CYS A 39 -22.34 -6.68 -9.38
CA CYS A 39 -22.63 -5.27 -9.11
C CYS A 39 -24.13 -5.03 -9.00
N MET A 40 -24.91 -5.50 -9.98
CA MET A 40 -26.36 -5.38 -9.97
C MET A 40 -27.00 -6.05 -8.75
N LEU A 41 -26.51 -7.22 -8.34
CA LEU A 41 -27.05 -7.94 -7.19
C LEU A 41 -26.66 -7.29 -5.85
N HIS A 42 -25.42 -6.81 -5.72
CA HIS A 42 -24.99 -6.01 -4.57
C HIS A 42 -25.84 -4.74 -4.44
N ARG A 43 -26.07 -4.02 -5.55
CA ARG A 43 -26.96 -2.85 -5.58
C ARG A 43 -28.36 -3.18 -5.06
N ARG A 44 -29.01 -4.22 -5.60
CA ARG A 44 -30.37 -4.61 -5.18
C ARG A 44 -30.44 -4.97 -3.68
N ALA A 45 -29.45 -5.68 -3.18
CA ALA A 45 -29.36 -6.00 -1.75
C ALA A 45 -29.08 -4.76 -0.88
N ALA A 46 -28.28 -3.83 -1.38
CA ALA A 46 -27.97 -2.55 -0.72
C ALA A 46 -29.21 -1.63 -0.62
N GLU A 47 -29.97 -1.53 -1.71
CA GLU A 47 -31.25 -0.80 -1.78
C GLU A 47 -32.29 -1.37 -0.80
N ALA A 48 -32.25 -2.68 -0.55
CA ALA A 48 -33.06 -3.35 0.45
C ALA A 48 -32.53 -3.22 1.90
N GLY A 49 -31.48 -2.41 2.13
CA GLY A 49 -30.99 -2.04 3.45
C GLY A 49 -29.93 -2.97 4.06
N LEU A 50 -29.41 -3.95 3.31
CA LEU A 50 -28.38 -4.85 3.85
C LEU A 50 -27.01 -4.15 3.92
N ALA A 51 -26.53 -3.86 5.13
CA ALA A 51 -25.29 -3.10 5.36
C ALA A 51 -24.05 -3.68 4.65
N ASN A 52 -23.88 -5.01 4.65
CA ASN A 52 -22.75 -5.65 3.95
C ASN A 52 -22.84 -5.44 2.43
N ALA A 53 -24.04 -5.45 1.86
CA ALA A 53 -24.23 -5.18 0.43
C ALA A 53 -24.01 -3.69 0.10
N GLN A 54 -24.38 -2.77 1.00
CA GLN A 54 -24.09 -1.35 0.86
C GLN A 54 -22.58 -1.09 0.83
N ILE A 55 -21.82 -1.76 1.69
CA ILE A 55 -20.35 -1.68 1.70
C ILE A 55 -19.76 -2.22 0.40
N GLU A 56 -20.13 -3.43 -0.01
CA GLU A 56 -19.56 -4.01 -1.24
C GLU A 56 -19.97 -3.22 -2.49
N TYR A 57 -21.20 -2.74 -2.57
CA TYR A 57 -21.61 -1.88 -3.68
C TYR A 57 -20.86 -0.55 -3.68
N ALA A 58 -20.63 0.05 -2.50
CA ALA A 58 -19.80 1.25 -2.39
C ALA A 58 -18.35 1.00 -2.85
N ARG A 59 -17.75 -0.15 -2.52
CA ARG A 59 -16.43 -0.52 -3.02
C ARG A 59 -16.42 -0.67 -4.53
N MET A 60 -17.45 -1.29 -5.11
CA MET A 60 -17.58 -1.41 -6.56
C MET A 60 -17.69 -0.05 -7.25
N LEU A 61 -18.46 0.88 -6.69
CA LEU A 61 -18.52 2.27 -7.16
C LEU A 61 -17.18 2.99 -7.00
N MET A 62 -16.50 2.82 -5.86
CA MET A 62 -15.23 3.48 -5.59
C MET A 62 -14.14 3.13 -6.61
N PHE A 63 -14.08 1.87 -7.04
CA PHE A 63 -13.05 1.37 -7.94
C PHE A 63 -13.52 1.15 -9.38
N GLY A 64 -14.78 1.46 -9.71
CA GLY A 64 -15.34 1.23 -11.04
C GLY A 64 -15.40 -0.26 -11.43
N VAL A 65 -15.73 -1.13 -10.48
CA VAL A 65 -15.79 -2.59 -10.71
C VAL A 65 -17.22 -2.96 -11.11
N GLY A 66 -17.42 -3.35 -12.37
CA GLY A 66 -18.76 -3.65 -12.92
C GLY A 66 -19.68 -2.43 -13.00
N THR A 67 -19.12 -1.23 -12.93
CA THR A 67 -19.78 0.09 -13.03
C THR A 67 -18.72 1.15 -13.35
N GLU A 68 -19.14 2.36 -13.75
CA GLU A 68 -18.22 3.50 -13.76
C GLU A 68 -17.84 3.91 -12.32
N ALA A 69 -16.63 4.45 -12.15
CA ALA A 69 -16.14 4.89 -10.85
C ALA A 69 -16.90 6.13 -10.38
N ASP A 70 -17.48 6.05 -9.19
CA ASP A 70 -18.30 7.09 -8.59
C ASP A 70 -18.05 7.17 -7.07
N PRO A 71 -16.98 7.87 -6.65
CA PRO A 71 -16.59 7.94 -5.25
C PRO A 71 -17.59 8.72 -4.39
N GLU A 72 -18.33 9.67 -4.98
CA GLU A 72 -19.34 10.45 -4.25
C GLU A 72 -20.50 9.54 -3.82
N HIS A 73 -21.08 8.77 -4.75
CA HIS A 73 -22.13 7.81 -4.40
C HIS A 73 -21.59 6.65 -3.53
N ALA A 74 -20.33 6.25 -3.69
CA ALA A 74 -19.72 5.28 -2.78
C ALA A 74 -19.74 5.77 -1.32
N VAL A 75 -19.40 7.05 -1.08
CA VAL A 75 -19.46 7.66 0.26
C VAL A 75 -20.90 7.67 0.79
N GLU A 76 -21.90 7.99 -0.03
CA GLU A 76 -23.30 7.97 0.40
C GLU A 76 -23.74 6.58 0.90
N TRP A 77 -23.39 5.52 0.18
CA TRP A 77 -23.71 4.15 0.59
C TRP A 77 -23.00 3.73 1.86
N LEU A 78 -21.74 4.12 2.04
CA LEU A 78 -21.01 3.86 3.28
C LEU A 78 -21.60 4.64 4.46
N LEU A 79 -22.03 5.89 4.27
CA LEU A 79 -22.70 6.67 5.31
C LEU A 79 -24.04 6.03 5.73
N ARG A 80 -24.79 5.45 4.77
CA ARG A 80 -26.00 4.66 5.09
C ARG A 80 -25.67 3.44 5.94
N ALA A 81 -24.64 2.68 5.58
CA ALA A 81 -24.20 1.51 6.33
C ALA A 81 -23.64 1.88 7.73
N GLU A 82 -22.92 3.00 7.83
CA GLU A 82 -22.44 3.56 9.10
C GLU A 82 -23.61 3.97 10.00
N SER A 83 -24.67 4.57 9.44
CA SER A 83 -25.84 5.03 10.21
C SER A 83 -26.62 3.90 10.91
N VAL A 84 -26.51 2.67 10.42
CA VAL A 84 -27.07 1.47 11.05
C VAL A 84 -26.06 0.74 11.95
N GLY A 85 -24.92 1.37 12.23
CA GLY A 85 -23.92 0.91 13.20
C GLY A 85 -22.83 0.00 12.62
N SER A 86 -22.59 -0.01 11.30
CA SER A 86 -21.53 -0.84 10.71
C SER A 86 -20.14 -0.23 10.92
N PRO A 87 -19.26 -0.84 11.74
CA PRO A 87 -17.90 -0.34 11.95
C PRO A 87 -17.01 -0.53 10.70
N ILE A 88 -17.34 -1.50 9.85
CA ILE A 88 -16.63 -1.75 8.59
C ILE A 88 -16.91 -0.62 7.59
N ALA A 89 -18.13 -0.09 7.56
CA ALA A 89 -18.44 1.08 6.74
C ALA A 89 -17.65 2.32 7.20
N GLY A 90 -17.59 2.53 8.52
CA GLY A 90 -16.75 3.57 9.12
C GLY A 90 -15.27 3.43 8.73
N TYR A 91 -14.72 2.21 8.74
CA TYR A 91 -13.35 1.94 8.28
C TYR A 91 -13.11 2.40 6.84
N PHE A 92 -14.01 2.06 5.90
CA PHE A 92 -13.86 2.49 4.51
C PHE A 92 -14.03 4.00 4.35
N LEU A 93 -14.90 4.65 5.13
CA LEU A 93 -14.99 6.12 5.17
C LEU A 93 -13.68 6.74 5.66
N ALA A 94 -13.03 6.16 6.68
CA ALA A 94 -11.72 6.62 7.14
C ALA A 94 -10.63 6.44 6.07
N LEU A 95 -10.66 5.33 5.31
CA LEU A 95 -9.76 5.09 4.18
C LEU A 95 -9.91 6.16 3.10
N ILE A 96 -11.15 6.52 2.72
CA ILE A 96 -11.43 7.56 1.73
C ILE A 96 -11.00 8.94 2.24
N ALA A 97 -11.30 9.25 3.51
CA ALA A 97 -10.98 10.53 4.13
C ALA A 97 -9.49 10.86 4.09
N LEU A 98 -8.64 9.83 4.22
CA LEU A 98 -7.19 9.96 4.12
C LEU A 98 -6.71 10.37 2.71
N GLY A 99 -7.45 10.02 1.65
CA GLY A 99 -7.18 10.49 0.28
C GLY A 99 -7.56 11.96 0.04
N GLY A 100 -8.49 12.49 0.84
CA GLY A 100 -8.84 13.92 0.92
C GLY A 100 -9.69 14.49 -0.22
N MET A 101 -9.93 13.73 -1.30
CA MET A 101 -10.69 14.20 -2.47
C MET A 101 -12.20 14.03 -2.32
N ALA A 102 -12.66 12.82 -1.99
CA ALA A 102 -14.10 12.51 -1.92
C ALA A 102 -14.70 12.72 -0.53
N LEU A 103 -13.87 12.74 0.50
CA LEU A 103 -14.27 13.03 1.87
C LEU A 103 -13.12 13.77 2.56
N PRO A 104 -13.37 14.92 3.21
CA PRO A 104 -12.31 15.63 3.90
C PRO A 104 -11.86 14.84 5.13
N HIS A 105 -10.55 14.90 5.42
CA HIS A 105 -10.01 14.38 6.67
C HIS A 105 -10.48 15.25 7.85
N ASP A 106 -11.30 14.68 8.73
CA ASP A 106 -11.78 15.31 9.96
C ASP A 106 -11.55 14.42 11.20
N GLY A 107 -11.94 14.93 12.38
CA GLY A 107 -11.83 14.17 13.63
C GLY A 107 -12.58 12.83 13.65
N ARG A 108 -13.59 12.65 12.78
CA ARG A 108 -14.33 11.38 12.69
C ARG A 108 -13.48 10.27 12.07
N THR A 109 -12.44 10.62 11.30
CA THR A 109 -11.52 9.62 10.71
C THR A 109 -10.92 8.72 11.79
N ASN A 110 -10.45 9.32 12.88
CA ASN A 110 -9.87 8.59 14.02
C ASN A 110 -10.95 7.82 14.79
N GLU A 111 -12.14 8.41 15.01
CA GLU A 111 -13.27 7.75 15.69
C GLU A 111 -13.76 6.51 14.94
N ARG A 112 -13.87 6.60 13.61
CA ARG A 112 -14.23 5.49 12.72
C ARG A 112 -13.23 4.35 12.80
N LEU A 113 -11.93 4.66 12.80
CA LEU A 113 -10.90 3.65 12.95
C LEU A 113 -10.95 3.01 14.35
N LEU A 114 -11.19 3.78 15.41
CA LEU A 114 -11.38 3.25 16.77
C LEU A 114 -12.57 2.29 16.86
N ALA A 115 -13.71 2.63 16.24
CA ALA A 115 -14.88 1.75 16.20
C ALA A 115 -14.57 0.43 15.47
N ALA A 116 -13.83 0.48 14.36
CA ALA A 116 -13.39 -0.71 13.63
C ALA A 116 -12.39 -1.57 14.44
N ILE A 117 -11.50 -0.94 15.21
CA ILE A 117 -10.59 -1.64 16.14
C ILE A 117 -11.40 -2.34 17.25
N GLN A 118 -12.42 -1.67 17.82
CA GLN A 118 -13.27 -2.26 18.86
C GLN A 118 -14.06 -3.48 18.33
N ALA A 119 -14.43 -3.45 17.05
CA ALA A 119 -15.11 -4.55 16.37
C ALA A 119 -14.19 -5.70 15.90
N ASP A 120 -12.90 -5.70 16.28
CA ASP A 120 -11.90 -6.67 15.81
C ASP A 120 -11.77 -6.77 14.28
N TYR A 121 -12.02 -5.67 13.55
CA TYR A 121 -11.89 -5.69 12.09
C TYR A 121 -10.40 -5.80 11.70
N PRO A 122 -9.94 -6.88 11.04
CA PRO A 122 -8.50 -7.16 10.94
C PRO A 122 -7.67 -6.07 10.23
N PRO A 123 -8.12 -5.48 9.10
CA PRO A 123 -7.41 -4.36 8.49
C PRO A 123 -7.29 -3.12 9.40
N ALA A 124 -8.26 -2.88 10.29
CA ALA A 124 -8.20 -1.80 11.28
C ALA A 124 -7.20 -2.12 12.40
N LEU A 125 -7.21 -3.36 12.91
CA LEU A 125 -6.24 -3.83 13.89
C LEU A 125 -4.80 -3.70 13.35
N ARG A 126 -4.57 -4.14 12.11
CA ARG A 126 -3.27 -4.03 11.43
C ARG A 126 -2.86 -2.57 11.27
N ALA A 127 -3.72 -1.70 10.76
CA ALA A 127 -3.38 -0.28 10.58
C ALA A 127 -3.01 0.41 11.89
N ALA A 128 -3.76 0.14 12.96
CA ALA A 128 -3.46 0.67 14.28
C ALA A 128 -2.17 0.07 14.87
N ALA A 129 -1.91 -1.22 14.67
CA ALA A 129 -0.67 -1.84 15.10
C ALA A 129 0.55 -1.19 14.45
N ILE A 130 0.52 -0.97 13.13
CA ILE A 130 1.59 -0.28 12.39
C ILE A 130 1.79 1.15 12.90
N HIS A 131 0.69 1.87 13.12
CA HIS A 131 0.69 3.22 13.66
C HIS A 131 1.39 3.29 15.03
N PHE A 132 1.04 2.41 15.96
CA PHE A 132 1.68 2.38 17.28
C PHE A 132 3.12 1.82 17.23
N GLY A 133 3.37 0.81 16.39
CA GLY A 133 4.68 0.18 16.22
C GLY A 133 5.77 1.16 15.74
N ARG A 134 5.36 2.21 15.02
CA ARG A 134 6.21 3.34 14.63
C ARG A 134 6.84 4.07 15.84
N ARG A 135 6.18 4.10 16.99
CA ARG A 135 6.59 4.90 18.15
C ARG A 135 7.26 4.05 19.21
N GLY A 136 8.51 4.38 19.56
CA GLY A 136 9.34 3.55 20.44
C GLY A 136 8.99 3.53 21.94
N ASN A 137 7.95 4.23 22.40
CA ASN A 137 7.59 4.21 23.82
C ASN A 137 6.89 2.90 24.22
N GLU A 138 7.06 2.50 25.48
CA GLU A 138 6.60 1.19 25.98
C GLU A 138 5.09 0.94 25.74
N ARG A 139 4.25 1.97 25.96
CA ARG A 139 2.80 1.84 25.79
C ARG A 139 2.41 1.58 24.34
N ASP A 140 2.98 2.31 23.38
CA ASP A 140 2.70 2.13 21.96
C ASP A 140 3.26 0.79 21.45
N GLN A 141 4.45 0.39 21.91
CA GLN A 141 5.01 -0.92 21.55
C GLN A 141 4.16 -2.09 22.09
N ALA A 142 3.60 -1.96 23.31
CA ALA A 142 2.68 -2.94 23.86
C ALA A 142 1.34 -2.98 23.09
N LEU A 143 0.78 -1.82 22.71
CA LEU A 143 -0.43 -1.74 21.90
C LEU A 143 -0.23 -2.38 20.52
N CYS A 144 0.93 -2.15 19.89
CA CYS A 144 1.28 -2.80 18.61
C CYS A 144 1.18 -4.33 18.73
N LEU A 145 1.84 -4.94 19.73
CA LEU A 145 1.80 -6.38 19.94
C LEU A 145 0.37 -6.90 20.18
N GLN A 146 -0.39 -6.25 21.07
CA GLN A 146 -1.77 -6.66 21.36
C GLN A 146 -2.67 -6.63 20.12
N LEU A 147 -2.51 -5.62 19.26
CA LEU A 147 -3.30 -5.48 18.04
C LEU A 147 -2.89 -6.49 16.97
N LEU A 148 -1.58 -6.79 16.85
CA LEU A 148 -1.10 -7.85 15.95
C LEU A 148 -1.59 -9.24 16.40
N GLU A 149 -1.58 -9.53 17.70
CA GLU A 149 -2.13 -10.78 18.27
C GLU A 149 -3.61 -10.93 17.95
N ARG A 150 -4.41 -9.88 18.17
CA ARG A 150 -5.84 -9.86 17.83
C ARG A 150 -6.06 -10.05 16.32
N GLY A 151 -5.28 -9.35 15.49
CA GLY A 151 -5.36 -9.49 14.02
C GLY A 151 -5.04 -10.91 13.57
N ALA A 152 -3.92 -11.47 14.06
CA ALA A 152 -3.50 -12.84 13.77
C ALA A 152 -4.57 -13.86 14.20
N GLY A 153 -5.18 -13.68 15.37
CA GLY A 153 -6.28 -14.51 15.87
C GLY A 153 -7.56 -14.46 15.01
N ARG A 154 -7.72 -13.41 14.18
CA ARG A 154 -8.81 -13.28 13.19
C ARG A 154 -8.41 -13.74 11.78
N GLY A 155 -7.26 -14.40 11.63
CA GLY A 155 -6.77 -14.94 10.36
C GLY A 155 -6.01 -13.94 9.49
N ASP A 156 -5.63 -12.78 10.02
CA ASP A 156 -4.78 -11.84 9.30
C ASP A 156 -3.35 -12.37 9.21
N VAL A 157 -3.03 -12.92 8.05
CA VAL A 157 -1.71 -13.48 7.72
C VAL A 157 -0.61 -12.43 7.86
N VAL A 158 -0.85 -11.18 7.45
CA VAL A 158 0.16 -10.12 7.54
C VAL A 158 0.41 -9.76 9.00
N ALA A 159 -0.63 -9.61 9.81
CA ALA A 159 -0.48 -9.37 11.24
C ALA A 159 0.26 -10.54 11.94
N ALA A 160 -0.05 -11.78 11.60
CA ALA A 160 0.63 -12.97 12.14
C ALA A 160 2.13 -12.97 11.80
N ARG A 161 2.51 -12.61 10.57
CA ARG A 161 3.91 -12.47 10.17
C ARG A 161 4.64 -11.40 10.97
N LEU A 162 4.04 -10.21 11.07
CA LEU A 162 4.61 -9.10 11.83
C LEU A 162 4.78 -9.46 13.31
N LEU A 163 3.77 -10.11 13.91
CA LEU A 163 3.84 -10.60 15.28
C LEU A 163 5.03 -11.54 15.47
N ALA A 164 5.19 -12.53 14.59
CA ALA A 164 6.30 -13.47 14.70
C ALA A 164 7.67 -12.79 14.60
N GLU A 165 7.83 -11.81 13.70
CA GLU A 165 9.08 -11.06 13.59
C GLU A 165 9.38 -10.23 14.85
N ARG A 166 8.36 -9.62 15.47
CA ARG A 166 8.51 -8.87 16.72
C ARG A 166 8.84 -9.78 17.91
N LEU A 167 8.14 -10.91 18.04
CA LEU A 167 8.42 -11.92 19.06
C LEU A 167 9.83 -12.48 18.93
N ALA A 168 10.30 -12.76 17.71
CA ALA A 168 11.65 -13.26 17.48
C ALA A 168 12.73 -12.27 17.93
N ARG A 169 12.50 -10.96 17.74
CA ARG A 169 13.46 -9.88 18.03
C ARG A 169 13.31 -9.27 19.43
N GLY A 170 12.21 -9.56 20.13
CA GLY A 170 11.90 -8.92 21.40
C GLY A 170 11.53 -7.45 21.24
N GLU A 171 10.76 -7.12 20.20
CA GLU A 171 10.31 -5.75 19.94
C GLU A 171 8.99 -5.48 20.68
N GLY A 172 9.05 -4.72 21.77
CA GLY A 172 7.90 -4.44 22.65
C GLY A 172 7.64 -5.52 23.70
N CYS A 173 8.44 -6.58 23.74
CA CYS A 173 8.40 -7.65 24.74
C CYS A 173 9.78 -8.32 24.87
N PRO A 174 10.05 -9.13 25.91
CA PRO A 174 11.20 -10.05 25.88
C PRO A 174 11.16 -10.96 24.64
N ALA A 175 12.33 -11.33 24.10
CA ALA A 175 12.40 -12.20 22.92
C ALA A 175 11.79 -13.59 23.21
N GLN A 176 10.90 -14.03 22.32
CA GLN A 176 10.16 -15.29 22.39
C GLN A 176 10.34 -16.10 21.11
N PRO A 177 11.56 -16.62 20.83
CA PRO A 177 11.89 -17.27 19.56
C PRO A 177 11.10 -18.55 19.29
N ARG A 178 10.64 -19.26 20.34
CA ARG A 178 9.82 -20.47 20.21
C ARG A 178 8.43 -20.15 19.67
N ALA A 179 7.73 -19.21 20.30
CA ALA A 179 6.41 -18.74 19.85
C ALA A 179 6.47 -18.16 18.44
N ALA A 180 7.50 -17.36 18.14
CA ALA A 180 7.73 -16.86 16.79
C ALA A 180 7.90 -17.98 15.76
N GLN A 181 8.68 -19.01 16.09
CA GLN A 181 8.91 -20.16 15.22
C GLN A 181 7.62 -20.96 14.98
N GLU A 182 6.77 -21.13 15.99
CA GLU A 182 5.48 -21.83 15.86
C GLU A 182 4.55 -21.11 14.88
N ILE A 183 4.39 -19.80 15.02
CA ILE A 183 3.60 -18.98 14.09
C ILE A 183 4.16 -19.11 12.66
N LEU A 184 5.48 -18.98 12.50
CA LEU A 184 6.13 -19.08 11.19
C LEU A 184 6.00 -20.47 10.56
N GLN A 185 5.97 -21.54 11.34
CA GLN A 185 5.73 -22.90 10.83
C GLN A 185 4.29 -23.07 10.32
N GLN A 186 3.31 -22.53 11.04
CA GLN A 186 1.91 -22.54 10.60
C GLN A 186 1.72 -21.75 9.30
N LEU A 187 2.38 -20.60 9.20
CA LEU A 187 2.37 -19.77 8.00
C LEU A 187 3.10 -20.43 6.82
N ALA A 188 4.24 -21.08 7.07
CA ALA A 188 5.00 -21.79 6.04
C ALA A 188 4.23 -22.93 5.39
N ALA A 189 3.32 -23.59 6.13
CA ALA A 189 2.40 -24.59 5.57
C ALA A 189 1.47 -24.03 4.47
N HIS A 190 1.32 -22.70 4.41
CA HIS A 190 0.53 -21.98 3.41
C HIS A 190 1.42 -21.18 2.43
N GLY A 191 2.70 -21.51 2.33
CA GLY A 191 3.65 -20.87 1.40
C GLY A 191 4.14 -19.49 1.84
N VAL A 192 3.84 -19.05 3.07
CA VAL A 192 4.27 -17.76 3.61
C VAL A 192 5.67 -17.88 4.22
N THR A 193 6.63 -17.09 3.75
CA THR A 193 8.01 -17.12 4.25
C THR A 193 8.30 -16.04 5.29
N ARG A 194 9.45 -16.18 5.97
CA ARG A 194 10.01 -15.13 6.83
C ARG A 194 10.27 -13.85 6.06
N LEU A 195 10.25 -12.74 6.79
CA LEU A 195 10.63 -11.43 6.26
C LEU A 195 12.16 -11.24 6.36
N PRO A 196 12.78 -10.49 5.45
CA PRO A 196 14.19 -10.14 5.57
C PRO A 196 14.45 -9.34 6.84
N ALA A 197 15.69 -9.41 7.33
CA ALA A 197 16.10 -8.62 8.47
C ALA A 197 15.98 -7.11 8.16
N SER A 198 15.28 -6.40 9.02
CA SER A 198 15.12 -4.95 8.94
C SER A 198 15.21 -4.36 10.34
N THR A 199 16.21 -3.49 10.53
CA THR A 199 16.42 -2.66 11.74
C THR A 199 16.63 -1.22 11.29
N PRO A 200 15.62 -0.55 10.72
CA PRO A 200 15.73 0.86 10.38
C PRO A 200 16.00 1.67 11.66
N PRO A 201 16.66 2.84 11.55
CA PRO A 201 16.71 3.78 12.66
C PRO A 201 15.27 4.12 13.10
N PRO A 202 15.06 4.46 14.38
CA PRO A 202 13.75 4.91 14.84
C PRO A 202 13.29 6.09 13.96
N PRO A 203 12.00 6.13 13.59
CA PRO A 203 11.49 7.16 12.70
C PRO A 203 11.69 8.54 13.33
N THR A 204 11.96 9.53 12.48
CA THR A 204 12.06 10.91 12.93
C THR A 204 10.65 11.40 13.32
N LEU A 205 10.41 11.61 14.62
CA LEU A 205 9.18 12.22 15.12
C LEU A 205 9.43 13.71 15.34
N GLN A 206 8.60 14.58 14.76
CA GLN A 206 8.78 16.03 14.91
C GLN A 206 8.09 16.60 16.16
N ALA A 207 6.92 16.06 16.52
CA ALA A 207 6.16 16.50 17.68
C ALA A 207 5.92 15.34 18.65
N PRO A 208 6.02 15.56 19.97
CA PRO A 208 5.67 14.55 20.95
C PRO A 208 4.16 14.27 20.87
N ILE A 209 3.80 13.01 20.63
CA ILE A 209 2.42 12.53 20.66
C ILE A 209 2.23 11.76 21.96
N ALA A 210 1.12 11.99 22.65
CA ALA A 210 0.82 11.30 23.90
C ALA A 210 0.76 9.77 23.66
N PRO A 211 1.45 8.96 24.48
CA PRO A 211 1.43 7.50 24.35
C PRO A 211 0.01 6.91 24.30
N GLY A 212 -0.23 5.99 23.37
CA GLY A 212 -1.52 5.36 23.12
C GLY A 212 -2.52 6.19 22.31
N THR A 213 -2.11 7.34 21.76
CA THR A 213 -2.98 8.18 20.94
C THR A 213 -2.96 7.74 19.48
N LEU A 214 -4.12 7.37 18.94
CA LEU A 214 -4.29 7.18 17.49
C LEU A 214 -4.35 8.55 16.81
N ALA A 215 -3.31 8.89 16.06
CA ALA A 215 -3.15 10.21 15.43
C ALA A 215 -2.69 10.02 13.98
N LEU A 216 -3.63 9.70 13.08
CA LEU A 216 -3.33 9.40 11.67
C LEU A 216 -2.72 10.60 10.94
N GLU A 217 -3.01 11.82 11.39
CA GLU A 217 -2.41 13.06 10.90
C GLU A 217 -0.87 13.12 11.05
N GLU A 218 -0.28 12.25 11.88
CA GLU A 218 1.17 12.04 11.93
C GLU A 218 1.74 11.64 10.54
N ALA A 219 0.92 11.05 9.67
CA ALA A 219 1.23 10.79 8.25
C ALA A 219 1.69 12.04 7.48
N LEU A 220 1.16 13.20 7.86
CA LEU A 220 1.29 14.47 7.15
C LEU A 220 2.16 15.48 7.90
N GLN A 221 2.90 15.04 8.92
CA GLN A 221 3.89 15.91 9.55
C GLN A 221 4.99 16.25 8.55
N PRO A 222 5.46 17.52 8.51
CA PRO A 222 6.57 17.91 7.66
C PRO A 222 7.80 17.03 7.93
N LEU A 223 8.68 16.90 6.95
CA LEU A 223 9.93 16.15 7.10
C LEU A 223 11.10 16.98 6.56
N ALA A 224 12.20 17.00 7.32
CA ALA A 224 13.42 17.66 6.89
C ALA A 224 14.17 16.76 5.90
N LEU A 225 14.15 17.14 4.62
CA LEU A 225 14.91 16.44 3.59
C LEU A 225 16.36 16.90 3.61
N THR A 226 17.30 15.97 3.43
CA THR A 226 18.72 16.25 3.23
C THR A 226 19.00 16.41 1.73
N PRO A 227 19.35 17.60 1.24
CA PRO A 227 19.71 17.77 -0.16
C PRO A 227 20.99 16.99 -0.50
N ARG A 228 21.00 16.31 -1.66
CA ARG A 228 22.13 15.50 -2.14
C ARG A 228 22.67 16.01 -3.49
N SER A 229 21.81 16.58 -4.32
CA SER A 229 22.17 17.26 -5.57
C SER A 229 21.13 18.33 -5.91
N SER A 230 21.57 19.38 -6.61
CA SER A 230 20.69 20.41 -7.19
C SER A 230 20.41 20.21 -8.68
N ALA A 231 21.21 19.41 -9.38
CA ALA A 231 21.06 19.10 -10.80
C ALA A 231 21.53 17.65 -11.08
N PRO A 232 20.62 16.68 -11.29
CA PRO A 232 19.18 16.78 -11.02
C PRO A 232 18.93 17.05 -9.53
N ARG A 233 17.75 17.54 -9.17
CA ARG A 233 17.40 17.70 -7.76
C ARG A 233 17.20 16.32 -7.14
N VAL A 234 18.05 15.99 -6.16
CA VAL A 234 17.98 14.75 -5.38
C VAL A 234 18.06 15.07 -3.90
N ALA A 235 17.18 14.47 -3.10
CA ALA A 235 17.18 14.58 -1.65
C ALA A 235 16.96 13.21 -1.00
N THR A 236 17.36 13.08 0.26
CA THR A 236 17.17 11.87 1.06
C THR A 236 16.55 12.19 2.41
N VAL A 237 15.81 11.25 2.97
CA VAL A 237 15.33 11.31 4.36
C VAL A 237 15.45 9.92 4.99
N ASP A 238 16.02 9.87 6.18
CA ASP A 238 16.19 8.63 6.95
C ASP A 238 15.00 8.43 7.88
N GLY A 239 14.61 7.16 8.09
CA GLY A 239 13.47 6.84 8.95
C GLY A 239 12.14 7.40 8.46
N LEU A 240 11.97 7.57 7.13
CA LEU A 240 10.67 7.91 6.55
C LEU A 240 9.67 6.82 6.93
N LEU A 241 10.02 5.56 6.63
CA LEU A 241 9.24 4.39 7.03
C LEU A 241 9.92 3.68 8.21
N SER A 242 9.12 3.27 9.18
CA SER A 242 9.53 2.45 10.32
C SER A 242 9.76 0.99 9.93
N ALA A 243 10.27 0.20 10.88
CA ALA A 243 10.49 -1.24 10.69
C ALA A 243 9.20 -1.96 10.31
N ASP A 244 8.10 -1.64 11.01
CA ASP A 244 6.81 -2.28 10.78
C ASP A 244 6.17 -1.83 9.47
N GLU A 245 6.30 -0.56 9.06
CA GLU A 245 5.86 -0.12 7.73
C GLU A 245 6.68 -0.80 6.61
N CYS A 246 7.99 -0.95 6.78
CA CYS A 246 8.82 -1.68 5.80
C CYS A 246 8.41 -3.15 5.70
N ARG A 247 8.21 -3.82 6.84
CA ARG A 247 7.78 -5.22 6.90
C ARG A 247 6.37 -5.41 6.35
N LEU A 248 5.46 -4.48 6.60
CA LEU A 248 4.12 -4.45 6.02
C LEU A 248 4.21 -4.49 4.50
N LEU A 249 4.98 -3.59 3.89
CA LEU A 249 5.11 -3.52 2.43
C LEU A 249 5.66 -4.82 1.84
N ILE A 250 6.71 -5.39 2.45
CA ILE A 250 7.27 -6.67 2.00
C ILE A 250 6.23 -7.80 2.18
N ALA A 251 5.57 -7.87 3.33
CA ALA A 251 4.62 -8.93 3.64
C ALA A 251 3.41 -8.92 2.71
N THR A 252 2.91 -7.73 2.36
CA THR A 252 1.80 -7.54 1.42
C THR A 252 2.20 -7.86 -0.01
N ALA A 253 3.38 -7.42 -0.45
CA ALA A 253 3.80 -7.55 -1.85
C ALA A 253 4.27 -8.96 -2.22
N GLN A 254 4.93 -9.66 -1.29
CA GLN A 254 5.62 -10.92 -1.58
C GLN A 254 4.77 -11.99 -2.27
N PRO A 255 3.50 -12.26 -1.89
CA PRO A 255 2.70 -13.31 -2.52
C PRO A 255 2.40 -13.06 -4.00
N ALA A 256 2.50 -11.80 -4.45
CA ALA A 256 2.17 -11.38 -5.81
C ALA A 256 3.41 -10.93 -6.61
N LEU A 257 4.62 -11.24 -6.15
CA LEU A 257 5.84 -10.93 -6.90
C LEU A 257 5.85 -11.67 -8.25
N GLN A 258 6.05 -10.91 -9.31
CA GLN A 258 6.28 -11.39 -10.67
C GLN A 258 7.55 -10.78 -11.24
N ARG A 259 8.07 -11.30 -12.35
CA ARG A 259 9.26 -10.71 -12.98
C ARG A 259 8.93 -9.29 -13.46
N SER A 260 9.83 -8.36 -13.17
CA SER A 260 9.68 -6.97 -13.58
C SER A 260 9.69 -6.85 -15.10
N GLN A 261 8.82 -5.98 -15.61
CA GLN A 261 8.78 -5.62 -17.01
C GLN A 261 9.20 -4.16 -17.17
N THR A 262 9.94 -3.88 -18.24
CA THR A 262 10.31 -2.52 -18.67
C THR A 262 9.57 -2.19 -19.95
N ILE A 263 9.28 -0.91 -20.19
CA ILE A 263 8.58 -0.46 -21.38
C ILE A 263 9.59 0.22 -22.32
N HIS A 264 9.55 -0.11 -23.61
CA HIS A 264 10.40 0.51 -24.62
C HIS A 264 10.13 2.01 -24.72
N PRO A 265 11.15 2.89 -24.71
CA PRO A 265 10.94 4.33 -24.74
C PRO A 265 10.27 4.81 -26.04
N ASP A 266 10.59 4.23 -27.19
CA ASP A 266 9.98 4.68 -28.46
C ASP A 266 8.62 4.03 -28.77
N THR A 267 8.49 2.71 -28.60
CA THR A 267 7.26 1.98 -28.97
C THR A 267 6.26 1.91 -27.82
N GLY A 268 6.74 2.00 -26.58
CA GLY A 268 5.96 1.79 -25.38
C GLY A 268 5.42 0.36 -25.21
N GLU A 269 6.06 -0.63 -25.82
CA GLU A 269 5.79 -2.06 -25.63
C GLU A 269 6.66 -2.68 -24.53
N PRO A 270 6.25 -3.79 -23.89
CA PRO A 270 7.10 -4.50 -22.93
C PRO A 270 8.41 -4.99 -23.58
N MET A 271 9.56 -4.61 -23.00
CA MET A 271 10.88 -5.08 -23.37
C MET A 271 11.32 -6.25 -22.48
N PRO A 272 11.98 -7.30 -23.04
CA PRO A 272 12.50 -8.41 -22.26
C PRO A 272 13.77 -8.07 -21.44
N HIS A 273 13.76 -8.55 -20.20
CA HIS A 273 14.80 -9.03 -19.27
C HIS A 273 16.20 -8.39 -19.10
N GLU A 274 16.72 -7.52 -19.95
CA GLU A 274 18.11 -7.05 -19.77
C GLU A 274 18.25 -5.74 -18.99
N GLN A 275 17.26 -4.85 -19.07
CA GLN A 275 17.39 -3.53 -18.47
C GLN A 275 17.06 -3.55 -16.97
N ARG A 276 16.05 -4.32 -16.57
CA ARG A 276 15.66 -4.51 -15.18
C ARG A 276 15.48 -5.99 -14.91
N THR A 277 16.23 -6.51 -13.96
CA THR A 277 16.26 -7.94 -13.67
C THR A 277 15.53 -8.30 -12.37
N SER A 278 14.92 -7.34 -11.68
CA SER A 278 14.16 -7.59 -10.44
C SER A 278 12.87 -8.40 -10.64
N SER A 279 12.23 -8.71 -9.51
CA SER A 279 10.80 -9.02 -9.43
C SER A 279 10.05 -7.85 -8.77
N ASP A 280 8.77 -7.66 -9.06
CA ASP A 280 7.93 -6.64 -8.41
C ASP A 280 6.47 -7.06 -8.24
N SER A 281 5.77 -6.29 -7.41
CA SER A 281 4.34 -6.36 -7.19
C SER A 281 3.80 -4.93 -7.10
N ALA A 282 2.90 -4.57 -8.02
CA ALA A 282 2.16 -3.32 -7.97
C ALA A 282 0.93 -3.50 -7.06
N LEU A 283 0.82 -2.66 -6.03
CA LEU A 283 -0.32 -2.65 -5.13
C LEU A 283 -1.43 -1.80 -5.76
N ASP A 284 -2.39 -2.48 -6.40
CA ASP A 284 -3.56 -1.84 -6.98
C ASP A 284 -4.40 -1.16 -5.88
N PRO A 285 -4.98 0.03 -6.14
CA PRO A 285 -5.86 0.71 -5.20
C PRO A 285 -6.95 -0.18 -4.58
N ILE A 286 -7.45 -1.19 -5.28
CA ILE A 286 -8.49 -2.09 -4.76
C ILE A 286 -8.02 -2.98 -3.60
N VAL A 287 -6.71 -3.24 -3.49
CA VAL A 287 -6.10 -4.01 -2.39
C VAL A 287 -5.49 -3.12 -1.31
N GLU A 288 -5.57 -1.80 -1.45
CA GLU A 288 -5.06 -0.87 -0.46
C GLU A 288 -5.95 -0.84 0.79
N ASP A 289 -5.35 -1.23 1.91
CA ASP A 289 -5.93 -1.02 3.23
C ASP A 289 -5.45 0.33 3.82
N LEU A 290 -5.99 0.68 5.00
CA LEU A 290 -5.64 1.91 5.69
C LEU A 290 -4.17 1.99 6.08
N ALA A 291 -3.51 0.87 6.39
CA ALA A 291 -2.08 0.86 6.73
C ALA A 291 -1.22 1.24 5.51
N LEU A 292 -1.51 0.65 4.35
CA LEU A 292 -0.89 0.97 3.06
C LEU A 292 -1.19 2.41 2.64
N ARG A 293 -2.42 2.87 2.87
CA ARG A 293 -2.84 4.25 2.57
C ARG A 293 -2.03 5.27 3.37
N VAL A 294 -1.84 5.05 4.67
CA VAL A 294 -1.02 5.91 5.53
C VAL A 294 0.45 5.94 5.08
N VAL A 295 1.00 4.79 4.69
CA VAL A 295 2.38 4.72 4.15
C VAL A 295 2.52 5.54 2.87
N GLN A 296 1.58 5.38 1.92
CA GLN A 296 1.62 6.14 0.67
C GLN A 296 1.39 7.64 0.89
N LEU A 297 0.49 8.03 1.81
CA LEU A 297 0.32 9.43 2.19
C LEU A 297 1.63 10.05 2.68
N ARG A 298 2.33 9.33 3.57
CA ARG A 298 3.62 9.76 4.10
C ARG A 298 4.66 9.92 2.99
N MET A 299 4.71 8.98 2.04
CA MET A 299 5.61 9.04 0.89
C MET A 299 5.29 10.22 -0.03
N ALA A 300 4.02 10.42 -0.39
CA ALA A 300 3.58 11.53 -1.24
C ALA A 300 3.83 12.89 -0.57
N HIS A 301 3.52 13.00 0.72
CA HIS A 301 3.76 14.21 1.50
C HIS A 301 5.25 14.54 1.60
N ALA A 302 6.11 13.54 1.87
CA ALA A 302 7.56 13.73 1.87
C ALA A 302 8.11 14.18 0.51
N ALA A 303 7.49 13.71 -0.58
CA ALA A 303 7.80 14.14 -1.94
C ALA A 303 7.12 15.47 -2.33
N GLY A 304 6.39 16.12 -1.43
CA GLY A 304 5.80 17.45 -1.62
C GLY A 304 4.62 17.49 -2.58
N VAL A 305 3.84 16.40 -2.68
CA VAL A 305 2.65 16.31 -3.54
C VAL A 305 1.48 15.65 -2.79
N ALA A 306 0.27 15.75 -3.35
CA ALA A 306 -0.89 15.07 -2.80
C ALA A 306 -0.95 13.61 -3.27
N LEU A 307 -1.51 12.72 -2.44
CA LEU A 307 -1.64 11.30 -2.77
C LEU A 307 -2.40 10.99 -4.08
N PRO A 308 -3.44 11.75 -4.49
CA PRO A 308 -4.10 11.54 -5.77
C PRO A 308 -3.18 11.66 -6.98
N GLN A 309 -2.03 12.33 -6.87
CA GLN A 309 -1.02 12.42 -7.93
C GLN A 309 -0.20 11.12 -8.08
N ALA A 310 -0.31 10.18 -7.15
CA ALA A 310 0.47 8.96 -7.16
C ALA A 310 -0.09 7.93 -8.15
N GLU A 311 0.80 7.31 -8.91
CA GLU A 311 0.57 6.00 -9.54
C GLU A 311 0.51 4.91 -8.45
N HIS A 312 0.37 3.64 -8.85
CA HIS A 312 0.33 2.52 -7.91
C HIS A 312 1.67 2.36 -7.17
N LEU A 313 1.61 2.10 -5.86
CA LEU A 313 2.81 1.76 -5.10
C LEU A 313 3.37 0.42 -5.60
N THR A 314 4.61 0.43 -6.07
CA THR A 314 5.28 -0.77 -6.57
C THR A 314 6.35 -1.22 -5.58
N VAL A 315 6.30 -2.47 -5.14
CA VAL A 315 7.33 -3.07 -4.29
C VAL A 315 8.18 -4.02 -5.12
N LEU A 316 9.49 -3.78 -5.12
CA LEU A 316 10.49 -4.49 -5.90
C LEU A 316 11.36 -5.36 -4.99
N ARG A 317 11.83 -6.48 -5.53
CA ARG A 317 12.83 -7.36 -4.92
C ARG A 317 13.95 -7.63 -5.92
N TYR A 318 15.19 -7.42 -5.50
CA TYR A 318 16.41 -7.73 -6.22
C TYR A 318 17.20 -8.80 -5.46
N ALA A 319 17.45 -9.94 -6.11
CA ALA A 319 18.36 -10.99 -5.68
C ALA A 319 19.83 -10.64 -6.02
N PRO A 320 20.82 -11.39 -5.50
CA PRO A 320 22.21 -11.19 -5.88
C PRO A 320 22.42 -11.21 -7.41
N GLY A 321 23.13 -10.22 -7.93
CA GLY A 321 23.36 -9.98 -9.35
C GLY A 321 22.26 -9.20 -10.06
N GLU A 322 21.06 -9.09 -9.48
CA GLU A 322 19.97 -8.32 -10.09
C GLU A 322 20.17 -6.81 -9.91
N GLU A 323 19.76 -6.05 -10.93
CA GLU A 323 19.98 -4.62 -11.08
C GLU A 323 18.84 -3.96 -11.85
N TYR A 324 18.85 -2.63 -11.88
CA TYR A 324 18.14 -1.84 -12.88
C TYR A 324 19.15 -0.91 -13.54
N ARG A 325 19.49 -1.20 -14.79
CA ARG A 325 20.41 -0.42 -15.61
C ARG A 325 19.97 1.06 -15.70
N PRO A 326 20.89 1.98 -16.03
CA PRO A 326 20.58 3.40 -16.14
C PRO A 326 19.32 3.68 -16.97
N HIS A 327 18.38 4.41 -16.38
CA HIS A 327 17.09 4.75 -16.96
C HIS A 327 16.56 6.07 -16.38
N ARG A 328 15.40 6.50 -16.87
CA ARG A 328 14.71 7.70 -16.42
C ARG A 328 13.25 7.35 -16.17
N ASP A 329 12.66 8.01 -15.19
CA ASP A 329 11.30 7.70 -14.79
C ASP A 329 10.25 8.51 -15.55
N TYR A 330 10.60 9.67 -16.12
CA TYR A 330 9.68 10.36 -17.02
C TYR A 330 9.36 9.49 -18.23
N ARG A 331 8.13 9.64 -18.72
CA ARG A 331 7.59 8.83 -19.81
C ARG A 331 7.70 9.53 -21.15
N PRO A 332 7.91 8.77 -22.23
CA PRO A 332 7.88 9.28 -23.60
C PRO A 332 6.45 9.68 -23.99
N PRO A 333 6.26 10.62 -24.94
CA PRO A 333 4.94 11.13 -25.33
C PRO A 333 3.90 10.04 -25.64
N GLY A 334 4.25 9.06 -26.48
CA GLY A 334 3.33 7.99 -26.86
C GLY A 334 2.93 7.06 -25.71
N SER A 335 3.75 6.95 -24.66
CA SER A 335 3.39 6.20 -23.45
C SER A 335 2.41 6.98 -22.57
N LEU A 336 2.55 8.31 -22.50
CA LEU A 336 1.62 9.18 -21.75
C LEU A 336 0.23 9.18 -22.35
N GLU A 337 0.15 9.30 -23.69
CA GLU A 337 -1.11 9.35 -24.43
C GLU A 337 -1.99 8.11 -24.25
N ARG A 338 -1.38 6.93 -24.04
CA ARG A 338 -2.10 5.65 -23.88
C ARG A 338 -2.55 5.34 -22.46
N ASP A 339 -2.08 6.09 -21.47
CA ASP A 339 -2.31 5.80 -20.06
C ASP A 339 -3.32 6.79 -19.44
N ARG A 340 -2.82 7.96 -19.03
CA ARG A 340 -3.59 9.05 -18.42
C ARG A 340 -2.98 10.39 -18.83
N PRO A 341 -3.20 10.86 -20.07
CA PRO A 341 -2.59 12.09 -20.57
C PRO A 341 -2.96 13.32 -19.72
N GLU A 342 -4.15 13.34 -19.11
CA GLU A 342 -4.63 14.39 -18.22
C GLU A 342 -3.79 14.54 -16.95
N ALA A 343 -3.14 13.47 -16.50
CA ALA A 343 -2.29 13.47 -15.32
C ALA A 343 -0.90 14.12 -15.56
N GLY A 344 -0.55 14.41 -16.82
CA GLY A 344 0.78 14.91 -17.18
C GLY A 344 1.86 13.83 -17.03
N ASN A 345 3.13 14.19 -17.02
CA ASN A 345 4.23 13.23 -16.84
C ASN A 345 4.52 12.94 -15.36
N ARG A 346 5.44 12.02 -15.06
CA ARG A 346 5.95 11.80 -13.70
C ARG A 346 6.83 12.98 -13.33
N LEU A 347 6.34 13.81 -12.41
CA LEU A 347 7.02 14.97 -11.84
C LEU A 347 8.18 14.54 -10.94
N ARG A 348 7.92 13.57 -10.06
CA ARG A 348 8.86 13.10 -9.03
C ARG A 348 8.79 11.59 -8.86
N THR A 349 9.87 11.03 -8.36
CA THR A 349 9.91 9.67 -7.85
C THR A 349 10.35 9.69 -6.40
N ILE A 350 9.71 8.86 -5.57
CA ILE A 350 10.21 8.49 -4.26
C ILE A 350 10.43 6.99 -4.17
N CYS A 351 11.65 6.61 -3.79
CA CYS A 351 12.08 5.23 -3.58
C CYS A 351 12.46 5.03 -2.12
N VAL A 352 11.91 4.03 -1.44
CA VAL A 352 12.22 3.71 -0.04
C VAL A 352 12.80 2.31 0.07
N TYR A 353 13.98 2.19 0.67
CA TYR A 353 14.58 0.88 0.95
C TYR A 353 13.87 0.22 2.13
N LEU A 354 13.50 -1.06 2.00
CA LEU A 354 12.65 -1.75 2.98
C LEU A 354 13.43 -2.68 3.91
N ASN A 355 14.66 -3.05 3.53
CA ASN A 355 15.54 -3.89 4.33
C ASN A 355 17.01 -3.44 4.19
N ALA A 356 17.85 -3.93 5.10
CA ALA A 356 19.29 -3.77 4.96
C ALA A 356 19.82 -4.72 3.89
N VAL A 357 20.66 -4.20 2.99
CA VAL A 357 21.36 -4.97 1.97
C VAL A 357 22.79 -5.21 2.44
N GLU A 358 23.28 -6.44 2.35
CA GLU A 358 24.61 -6.78 2.89
C GLU A 358 25.75 -6.15 2.09
N ALA A 359 25.64 -6.10 0.76
CA ALA A 359 26.59 -5.41 -0.12
C ALA A 359 25.96 -5.07 -1.48
N GLY A 360 26.32 -3.92 -2.04
CA GLY A 360 25.78 -3.40 -3.31
C GLY A 360 24.35 -2.86 -3.18
N GLY A 361 23.62 -2.79 -4.30
CA GLY A 361 22.21 -2.38 -4.30
C GLY A 361 21.97 -0.88 -4.13
N GLU A 362 22.99 -0.02 -4.25
CA GLU A 362 22.83 1.44 -4.17
C GLU A 362 21.95 1.98 -5.31
N THR A 363 21.32 3.12 -5.07
CA THR A 363 20.76 3.93 -6.18
C THR A 363 21.82 4.93 -6.62
N GLU A 364 22.24 4.86 -7.87
CA GLU A 364 23.25 5.73 -8.47
C GLU A 364 22.60 6.77 -9.38
N PHE A 365 23.07 8.02 -9.27
CA PHE A 365 22.80 9.11 -10.20
C PHE A 365 24.13 9.48 -10.88
N PRO A 366 24.48 8.85 -12.01
CA PRO A 366 25.81 8.98 -12.61
C PRO A 366 26.15 10.42 -13.01
N VAL A 367 25.17 11.20 -13.49
CA VAL A 367 25.39 12.60 -13.91
C VAL A 367 25.76 13.47 -12.70
N ALA A 368 25.15 13.24 -11.54
CA ALA A 368 25.48 13.94 -10.30
C ALA A 368 26.71 13.38 -9.55
N GLY A 369 27.28 12.25 -10.00
CA GLY A 369 28.32 11.55 -9.26
C GLY A 369 27.85 11.09 -7.86
N LEU A 370 26.55 10.81 -7.70
CA LEU A 370 25.93 10.50 -6.41
C LEU A 370 25.57 9.02 -6.32
N ARG A 371 25.84 8.40 -5.18
CA ARG A 371 25.31 7.09 -4.79
C ARG A 371 24.60 7.19 -3.45
N VAL A 372 23.45 6.55 -3.33
CA VAL A 372 22.69 6.45 -2.08
C VAL A 372 22.63 5.00 -1.64
N ALA A 373 23.18 4.74 -0.45
CA ALA A 373 23.19 3.41 0.15
C ALA A 373 21.79 2.96 0.59
N PRO A 374 21.46 1.66 0.45
CA PRO A 374 20.16 1.10 0.79
C PRO A 374 20.01 0.86 2.30
N LEU A 375 19.70 1.92 3.05
CA LEU A 375 19.38 1.80 4.48
C LEU A 375 17.87 1.62 4.67
N PRO A 376 17.39 0.63 5.43
CA PRO A 376 15.95 0.44 5.63
C PRO A 376 15.29 1.69 6.18
N GLY A 377 14.11 2.03 5.66
CA GLY A 377 13.36 3.23 6.00
C GLY A 377 13.88 4.52 5.35
N ARG A 378 15.06 4.53 4.72
CA ARG A 378 15.57 5.68 3.97
C ARG A 378 14.83 5.83 2.65
N ALA A 379 14.40 7.05 2.38
CA ALA A 379 13.86 7.45 1.10
C ALA A 379 14.89 8.22 0.27
N VAL A 380 14.84 8.03 -1.04
CA VAL A 380 15.48 8.85 -2.08
C VAL A 380 14.36 9.50 -2.89
N ILE A 381 14.40 10.82 -2.99
CA ILE A 381 13.39 11.63 -3.69
C ILE A 381 14.13 12.42 -4.77
N PHE A 382 13.64 12.37 -6.00
CA PHE A 382 14.25 13.11 -7.11
C PHE A 382 13.22 13.64 -8.09
N ASP A 383 13.54 14.78 -8.70
CA ASP A 383 12.74 15.40 -9.74
C ASP A 383 13.07 14.75 -11.10
N ASN A 384 12.03 14.37 -11.84
CA ASN A 384 12.12 13.82 -13.19
C ASN A 384 11.96 14.89 -14.27
N LEU A 385 11.38 16.03 -13.89
CA LEU A 385 11.11 17.17 -14.75
C LEU A 385 11.80 18.42 -14.18
N HIS A 386 12.17 19.32 -15.06
CA HIS A 386 12.53 20.68 -14.68
C HIS A 386 11.29 21.45 -14.19
N ALA A 387 11.51 22.62 -13.58
CA ALA A 387 10.43 23.47 -13.06
C ALA A 387 9.45 23.96 -14.14
N ASP A 388 9.85 23.94 -15.42
CA ASP A 388 9.02 24.28 -16.57
C ASP A 388 8.24 23.07 -17.15
N GLY A 389 8.32 21.90 -16.51
CA GLY A 389 7.64 20.67 -16.91
C GLY A 389 8.36 19.85 -17.97
N ARG A 390 9.50 20.32 -18.51
CA ARG A 390 10.28 19.53 -19.48
C ARG A 390 11.00 18.37 -18.80
N PRO A 391 11.12 17.19 -19.46
CA PRO A 391 11.92 16.09 -18.96
C PRO A 391 13.36 16.49 -18.64
N ASP A 392 13.84 16.12 -17.46
CA ASP A 392 15.21 16.38 -17.03
C ASP A 392 16.11 15.19 -17.42
N PRO A 393 16.94 15.29 -18.48
CA PRO A 393 17.80 14.19 -18.91
C PRO A 393 18.88 13.83 -17.87
N ASP A 394 19.18 14.71 -16.93
CA ASP A 394 20.19 14.50 -15.89
C ASP A 394 19.64 13.68 -14.71
N SER A 395 18.31 13.49 -14.65
CA SER A 395 17.64 12.56 -13.71
C SER A 395 17.91 11.06 -13.98
N LEU A 396 18.83 10.77 -14.91
CA LEU A 396 19.32 9.42 -15.19
C LEU A 396 19.80 8.77 -13.89
N HIS A 397 19.27 7.58 -13.61
CA HIS A 397 19.61 6.84 -12.40
C HIS A 397 19.57 5.33 -12.63
N ALA A 398 20.21 4.58 -11.74
CA ALA A 398 20.32 3.13 -11.80
C ALA A 398 20.19 2.51 -10.40
N GLY A 399 19.66 1.29 -10.34
CA GLY A 399 19.80 0.43 -9.17
C GLY A 399 20.99 -0.49 -9.40
N LEU A 400 22.12 -0.23 -8.72
CA LEU A 400 23.34 -1.02 -8.87
C LEU A 400 23.11 -2.49 -8.46
N PRO A 401 23.87 -3.45 -9.02
CA PRO A 401 23.75 -4.85 -8.68
C PRO A 401 23.81 -5.12 -7.18
N VAL A 402 22.91 -5.96 -6.67
CA VAL A 402 23.04 -6.52 -5.33
C VAL A 402 24.21 -7.50 -5.33
N GLN A 403 25.22 -7.28 -4.52
CA GLN A 403 26.38 -8.18 -4.46
C GLN A 403 26.14 -9.32 -3.46
N ARG A 404 25.52 -9.01 -2.32
CA ARG A 404 25.16 -9.98 -1.26
C ARG A 404 23.86 -9.60 -0.56
N GLY A 405 23.14 -10.61 -0.10
CA GLY A 405 21.82 -10.46 0.54
C GLY A 405 20.71 -10.29 -0.50
N GLU A 406 19.69 -9.51 -0.17
CA GLU A 406 18.63 -9.12 -1.10
C GLU A 406 18.23 -7.66 -0.84
N LYS A 407 17.66 -7.00 -1.85
CA LYS A 407 17.17 -5.63 -1.74
C LYS A 407 15.67 -5.58 -2.02
N TRP A 408 14.93 -5.07 -1.07
CA TRP A 408 13.53 -4.69 -1.21
C TRP A 408 13.40 -3.18 -1.28
N LEU A 409 12.61 -2.69 -2.24
CA LEU A 409 12.44 -1.27 -2.51
C LEU A 409 10.97 -0.99 -2.77
N ALA A 410 10.42 0.07 -2.19
CA ALA A 410 9.11 0.59 -2.57
C ALA A 410 9.29 1.84 -3.43
N THR A 411 8.64 1.88 -4.58
CA THR A 411 8.68 3.01 -5.52
C THR A 411 7.28 3.57 -5.71
N LEU A 412 7.15 4.89 -5.53
CA LEU A 412 5.95 5.63 -5.84
C LEU A 412 6.29 6.71 -6.87
N TRP A 413 5.69 6.59 -8.05
CA TRP A 413 5.79 7.61 -9.10
C TRP A 413 4.67 8.63 -8.93
N LEU A 414 5.03 9.90 -9.05
CA LEU A 414 4.14 11.02 -8.73
C LEU A 414 3.98 11.90 -9.96
N ARG A 415 2.74 12.05 -10.43
CA ARG A 415 2.37 12.80 -11.63
C ARG A 415 2.25 14.30 -11.37
N GLU A 416 2.27 15.09 -12.43
CA GLU A 416 2.04 16.55 -12.36
C GLU A 416 0.63 16.89 -11.85
N ARG A 417 -0.35 16.04 -12.14
CA ARG A 417 -1.78 16.22 -11.79
C ARG A 417 -2.37 14.92 -11.24
N PRO A 418 -3.58 14.95 -10.65
CA PRO A 418 -4.22 13.74 -10.13
C PRO A 418 -4.27 12.60 -11.16
N TYR A 419 -3.74 11.45 -10.77
CA TYR A 419 -3.74 10.19 -11.51
C TYR A 419 -4.87 9.27 -11.06
N ARG A 420 -5.26 9.37 -9.78
CA ARG A 420 -6.34 8.61 -9.15
C ARG A 420 -7.28 9.50 -8.35
N LEU A 421 -8.44 8.97 -8.00
CA LEU A 421 -9.53 9.72 -7.37
C LEU A 421 -9.35 9.95 -5.86
N PHE A 422 -8.53 9.16 -5.17
CA PHE A 422 -8.32 9.22 -3.72
C PHE A 422 -6.98 8.62 -3.33
#